data_AF-H5YFB5-F1
#
_entry.id   AF-H5YFB5-F1
#
_cell.length_a   1.000
_cell.length_b   1.000
_cell.length_c   1.000
_cell.angle_alpha   90.00
_cell.angle_beta   90.00
_cell.angle_gamma   90.00
#
_symmetry.space_group_name_H-M   'P 1'
#
loop_
_entity.id
_entity.type
_entity.pdbx_description
1 polymer ?
#
loop_
_entity_poly.entity_id
_entity_poly.type
_entity_poly.pdbx_seq_one_letter_code
_entity_poly.pdbx_strand_id
1 'polypeptide(L)'
;MKMFVSSAAAAGAPAVAMNLAPHEPVVDHQGILARVEQIVDVLRTRYICEGWQMDEDGAARALNYFRRHVEGPGFKNEDEDTLEYTHVLEFFRSHGQSLDWAHDGDLAGMISNFRTI
;
A
#
# COMPACT_ATOMS: atom_id res chain seq x y z
N MET A 1 6.62 -66.14 -30.38
CA MET A 1 6.89 -64.94 -29.56
C MET A 1 7.66 -63.94 -30.41
N LYS A 2 7.03 -62.84 -30.84
CA LYS A 2 7.69 -61.68 -31.49
C LYS A 2 7.11 -60.43 -30.83
N MET A 3 7.95 -59.75 -30.06
CA MET A 3 7.66 -58.58 -29.25
C MET A 3 7.76 -57.35 -30.16
N PHE A 4 6.70 -56.55 -30.29
CA PHE A 4 6.76 -55.25 -30.96
C PHE A 4 6.67 -54.16 -29.90
N VAL A 5 7.73 -53.37 -29.81
CA VAL A 5 7.89 -52.25 -28.86
C VAL A 5 7.16 -51.04 -29.44
N SER A 6 6.16 -50.52 -28.71
CA SER A 6 5.53 -49.25 -29.03
C SER A 6 6.47 -48.09 -28.68
N SER A 7 6.81 -47.29 -29.68
CA SER A 7 7.58 -46.05 -29.51
C SER A 7 6.60 -44.90 -29.21
N ALA A 8 6.74 -44.24 -28.06
CA ALA A 8 5.94 -43.08 -27.69
C ALA A 8 6.59 -41.80 -28.26
N ALA A 9 5.87 -41.08 -29.11
CA ALA A 9 6.29 -39.76 -29.60
C ALA A 9 6.07 -38.71 -28.50
N ALA A 10 7.16 -38.13 -27.98
CA ALA A 10 7.10 -36.98 -27.10
C ALA A 10 6.72 -35.73 -27.93
N ALA A 11 5.50 -35.23 -27.76
CA ALA A 11 5.08 -33.96 -28.32
C ALA A 11 5.76 -32.82 -27.55
N GLY A 12 6.72 -32.14 -28.17
CA GLY A 12 7.31 -30.92 -27.62
C GLY A 12 6.27 -29.80 -27.63
N ALA A 13 5.82 -29.39 -26.45
CA ALA A 13 5.03 -28.16 -26.30
C ALA A 13 5.95 -26.95 -26.52
N PRO A 14 5.51 -25.89 -27.23
CA PRO A 14 6.29 -24.68 -27.34
C PRO A 14 6.33 -24.00 -25.97
N ALA A 15 7.55 -23.75 -25.47
CA ALA A 15 7.74 -22.90 -24.32
C ALA A 15 7.34 -21.47 -24.72
N VAL A 16 6.17 -21.01 -24.27
CA VAL A 16 5.80 -19.61 -24.34
C VAL A 16 6.73 -18.87 -23.39
N ALA A 17 7.71 -18.17 -23.94
CA ALA A 17 8.53 -17.25 -23.18
C ALA A 17 7.62 -16.15 -22.63
N MET A 18 7.25 -16.27 -21.35
CA MET A 18 6.61 -15.17 -20.64
C MET A 18 7.65 -14.06 -20.55
N ASN A 19 7.45 -13.01 -21.35
CA ASN A 19 8.24 -11.80 -21.27
C ASN A 19 7.86 -11.09 -19.96
N LEU A 20 8.42 -11.57 -18.86
CA LEU A 20 8.39 -10.93 -17.54
C LEU A 20 9.35 -9.74 -17.59
N ALA A 21 9.02 -8.74 -18.40
CA ALA A 21 9.51 -7.40 -18.08
C ALA A 21 9.00 -7.11 -16.66
N PRO A 22 9.86 -6.69 -15.70
CA PRO A 22 9.38 -6.24 -14.41
C PRO A 22 8.49 -5.02 -14.68
N HIS A 23 7.18 -5.23 -14.64
CA HIS A 23 6.26 -4.12 -14.56
C HIS A 23 6.45 -3.58 -13.16
N GLU A 24 7.11 -2.44 -13.01
CA GLU A 24 7.11 -1.77 -11.71
C GLU A 24 5.64 -1.61 -11.30
N PRO A 25 5.29 -2.04 -10.07
CA PRO A 25 3.93 -1.95 -9.60
C PRO A 25 3.54 -0.47 -9.62
N VAL A 26 2.56 -0.14 -10.46
CA VAL A 26 2.02 1.21 -10.52
C VAL A 26 1.35 1.48 -9.18
N VAL A 27 1.85 2.47 -8.45
CA VAL A 27 1.29 2.86 -7.15
C VAL A 27 -0.09 3.49 -7.38
N ASP A 28 -1.13 2.91 -6.79
CA ASP A 28 -2.51 3.41 -6.86
C ASP A 28 -2.72 4.55 -5.84
N HIS A 29 -2.21 5.74 -6.16
CA HIS A 29 -2.34 6.91 -5.27
C HIS A 29 -3.80 7.29 -4.97
N GLN A 30 -4.73 7.07 -5.91
CA GLN A 30 -6.15 7.35 -5.68
C GLN A 30 -6.77 6.39 -4.66
N GLY A 31 -6.49 5.09 -4.81
CA GLY A 31 -6.94 4.09 -3.83
C GLY A 31 -6.35 4.33 -2.44
N ILE A 32 -5.09 4.75 -2.37
CA ILE A 32 -4.44 5.12 -1.10
C ILE A 32 -5.17 6.30 -0.46
N LEU A 33 -5.35 7.41 -1.19
CA LEU A 33 -6.05 8.59 -0.68
C LEU A 33 -7.45 8.25 -0.15
N ALA A 34 -8.23 7.46 -0.90
CA ALA A 34 -9.57 7.06 -0.48
C ALA A 34 -9.57 6.28 0.85
N ARG A 35 -8.59 5.39 1.07
CA ARG A 35 -8.43 4.67 2.34
C ARG A 35 -8.03 5.58 3.48
N VAL A 36 -7.16 6.56 3.23
CA VAL A 36 -6.78 7.55 4.25
C VAL A 36 -7.96 8.45 4.63
N GLU A 37 -8.75 8.90 3.67
CA GLU A 37 -9.99 9.64 3.92
C GLU A 37 -10.96 8.83 4.78
N GLN A 38 -11.11 7.53 4.50
CA GLN A 38 -11.92 6.62 5.30
C GLN A 38 -11.41 6.51 6.75
N ILE A 39 -10.08 6.37 6.96
CA ILE A 39 -9.49 6.32 8.30
C ILE A 39 -9.83 7.59 9.08
N VAL A 40 -9.60 8.76 8.46
CA VAL A 40 -9.83 10.04 9.12
C VAL A 40 -11.32 10.24 9.46
N ASP A 41 -12.23 9.86 8.56
CA ASP A 41 -13.67 9.93 8.82
C ASP A 41 -14.10 9.01 9.98
N VAL A 42 -13.56 7.79 10.04
CA VAL A 42 -13.81 6.88 11.15
C VAL A 42 -13.29 7.45 12.47
N LEU A 43 -12.06 7.98 12.50
CA LEU A 43 -11.48 8.58 13.70
C LEU A 43 -12.28 9.79 14.19
N ARG A 44 -12.83 10.62 13.28
CA ARG A 44 -13.66 11.78 13.64
C ARG A 44 -15.04 11.41 14.17
N THR A 45 -15.63 10.33 13.67
CA THR A 45 -17.05 10.00 13.92
C THR A 45 -17.26 8.98 15.03
N ARG A 46 -16.22 8.23 15.39
CA ARG A 46 -16.33 7.14 16.37
C ARG A 46 -15.80 7.54 17.74
N TYR A 47 -16.49 7.08 18.77
CA TYR A 47 -15.95 7.06 20.12
C TYR A 47 -14.87 5.97 20.21
N ILE A 48 -13.65 6.35 20.62
CA ILE A 48 -12.49 5.44 20.75
C ILE A 48 -12.28 5.09 22.22
N CYS A 49 -11.95 6.08 23.05
CA CYS A 49 -11.90 5.95 24.50
C CYS A 49 -12.08 7.31 25.19
N GLU A 50 -12.25 7.28 26.52
CA GLU A 50 -12.41 8.49 27.31
C GLU A 50 -11.14 9.35 27.23
N GLY A 51 -11.31 10.66 27.03
CA GLY A 51 -10.21 11.60 26.91
C GLY A 51 -9.46 11.56 25.57
N TRP A 52 -9.86 10.68 24.64
CA TRP A 52 -9.30 10.67 23.29
C TRP A 52 -9.74 11.92 22.52
N GLN A 53 -8.79 12.52 21.80
CA GLN A 53 -9.03 13.64 20.91
C GLN A 53 -8.32 13.40 19.58
N MET A 54 -8.96 13.83 18.50
CA MET A 54 -8.37 13.83 17.17
C MET A 54 -7.32 14.93 17.06
N ASP A 55 -6.13 14.59 16.56
CA ASP A 55 -5.18 15.59 16.06
C ASP A 55 -5.66 16.08 14.68
N GLU A 56 -6.49 17.11 14.67
CA GLU A 56 -7.05 17.65 13.42
C GLU A 56 -5.98 18.26 12.51
N ASP A 57 -4.92 18.83 13.09
CA ASP A 57 -3.80 19.39 12.32
C ASP A 57 -3.00 18.25 11.67
N GLY A 58 -2.69 17.20 12.43
CA GLY A 58 -2.07 15.97 11.91
C GLY A 58 -2.91 15.32 10.81
N ALA A 59 -4.22 15.20 11.01
CA ALA A 59 -5.14 14.64 10.02
C ALA A 59 -5.17 15.49 8.73
N ALA A 60 -5.22 16.81 8.84
CA ALA A 60 -5.20 17.71 7.69
C ALA A 60 -3.87 17.60 6.92
N ARG A 61 -2.73 17.52 7.62
CA ARG A 61 -1.42 17.33 6.99
C ARG A 61 -1.33 15.98 6.27
N ALA A 62 -1.78 14.90 6.89
CA ALA A 62 -1.82 13.58 6.27
C ALA A 62 -2.66 13.57 4.99
N LEU A 63 -3.88 14.12 5.02
CA LEU A 63 -4.74 14.20 3.83
C LEU A 63 -4.09 15.03 2.71
N ASN A 64 -3.46 16.16 3.06
CA ASN A 64 -2.80 17.00 2.08
C ASN A 64 -1.60 16.30 1.42
N TYR A 65 -0.83 15.51 2.17
CA TYR A 65 0.27 14.71 1.64
C TYR A 65 -0.21 13.73 0.55
N PHE A 66 -1.25 12.94 0.82
CA PHE A 66 -1.78 11.98 -0.15
C PHE A 66 -2.50 12.66 -1.31
N ARG A 67 -3.25 13.74 -1.07
CA ARG A 67 -3.88 14.52 -2.15
C ARG A 67 -2.84 15.11 -3.09
N ARG A 68 -1.68 15.55 -2.57
CA ARG A 68 -0.58 16.07 -3.38
C ARG A 68 -0.02 15.02 -4.35
N HIS A 69 -0.01 13.74 -3.97
CA HIS A 69 0.40 12.63 -4.84
C HIS A 69 -0.63 12.29 -5.94
N VAL A 70 -1.90 12.66 -5.78
CA VAL A 70 -2.94 12.43 -6.78
C VAL A 70 -3.00 13.57 -7.80
N GLU A 71 -3.01 14.81 -7.32
CA GLU A 71 -3.31 15.99 -8.17
C GLU A 71 -2.49 17.24 -7.83
N GLY A 72 -1.55 17.16 -6.89
CA GLY A 72 -0.77 18.32 -6.45
C GLY A 72 0.53 18.53 -7.22
N PRO A 73 1.20 19.68 -6.99
CA PRO A 73 2.56 19.85 -7.46
C PRO A 73 3.47 18.83 -6.79
N GLY A 74 4.47 18.31 -7.50
CA GLY A 74 5.50 17.47 -6.88
C GLY A 74 6.21 18.18 -5.72
N PHE A 75 6.86 17.42 -4.85
CA PHE A 75 7.76 17.97 -3.83
C PHE A 75 8.95 18.66 -4.49
N LYS A 76 9.50 19.70 -3.84
CA LYS A 76 10.66 20.42 -4.38
C LYS A 76 11.89 19.53 -4.43
N ASN A 77 12.02 18.65 -3.45
CA ASN A 77 13.10 17.68 -3.32
C ASN A 77 12.66 16.52 -2.41
N GLU A 78 13.51 15.49 -2.35
CA GLU A 78 13.32 14.30 -1.51
C GLU A 78 13.29 14.63 -0.02
N ASP A 79 14.00 15.66 0.43
CA ASP A 79 14.00 16.09 1.83
C ASP A 79 12.62 16.63 2.26
N GLU A 80 11.97 17.43 1.41
CA GLU A 80 10.60 17.94 1.67
C GLU A 80 9.60 16.78 1.73
N ASP A 81 9.69 15.84 0.79
CA ASP A 81 8.82 14.65 0.78
C ASP A 81 9.03 13.81 2.04
N THR A 82 10.27 13.51 2.40
CA THR A 82 10.63 12.73 3.59
C THR A 82 10.13 13.39 4.88
N LEU A 83 10.24 14.71 4.98
CA LEU A 83 9.76 15.46 6.15
C LEU A 83 8.23 15.39 6.27
N GLU A 84 7.51 15.62 5.17
CA GLU A 84 6.05 15.53 5.19
C GLU A 84 5.58 14.09 5.44
N TYR A 85 6.24 13.09 4.86
CA TYR A 85 5.98 11.68 5.12
C TYR A 85 6.21 11.29 6.59
N THR A 86 7.23 11.85 7.24
CA THR A 86 7.48 11.64 8.67
C THR A 86 6.31 12.14 9.53
N HIS A 87 5.71 13.28 9.17
CA HIS A 87 4.52 13.77 9.86
C HIS A 87 3.30 12.87 9.65
N VAL A 88 3.13 12.31 8.45
CA VAL A 88 2.10 11.30 8.18
C VAL A 88 2.30 10.07 9.07
N LEU A 89 3.52 9.53 9.11
CA LEU A 89 3.85 8.36 9.94
C LEU A 89 3.51 8.60 11.41
N GLU A 90 3.87 9.76 11.96
CA GLU A 90 3.57 10.10 13.36
C GLU A 90 2.07 10.27 13.62
N PHE A 91 1.29 10.82 12.67
CA PHE A 91 -0.16 10.86 12.79
C PHE A 91 -0.77 9.45 12.86
N PHE A 92 -0.43 8.57 11.92
CA PHE A 92 -0.94 7.20 11.91
C PHE A 92 -0.53 6.43 13.17
N ARG A 93 0.73 6.56 13.57
CA ARG A 93 1.29 5.91 14.76
C ARG A 93 0.58 6.36 16.03
N SER A 94 0.42 7.67 16.23
CA SER A 94 -0.23 8.21 17.43
C SER A 94 -1.72 7.86 17.52
N HIS A 95 -2.36 7.58 16.39
CA HIS A 95 -3.78 7.21 16.29
C HIS A 95 -3.99 5.70 16.14
N GLY A 96 -2.93 4.88 16.27
CA GLY A 96 -2.99 3.43 16.21
C GLY A 96 -3.44 2.87 14.85
N GLN A 97 -3.21 3.60 13.77
CA GLN A 97 -3.61 3.24 12.41
C GLN A 97 -2.46 2.58 11.66
N SER A 98 -2.79 1.56 10.85
CA SER A 98 -1.80 0.93 9.97
C SER A 98 -1.66 1.72 8.67
N LEU A 99 -0.44 2.16 8.40
CA LEU A 99 -0.09 2.79 7.12
C LEU A 99 0.04 1.76 6.00
N ASP A 100 0.50 0.53 6.30
CA ASP A 100 0.60 -0.57 5.32
C ASP A 100 -0.77 -0.91 4.74
N TRP A 101 -1.82 -0.96 5.57
CA TRP A 101 -3.18 -1.15 5.09
C TRP A 101 -3.64 0.01 4.20
N ALA A 102 -3.29 1.26 4.55
CA ALA A 102 -3.62 2.41 3.71
C ALA A 102 -2.91 2.34 2.34
N HIS A 103 -1.67 1.85 2.29
CA HIS A 103 -0.95 1.66 1.02
C HIS A 103 -1.51 0.50 0.20
N ASP A 104 -1.59 -0.69 0.79
CA ASP A 104 -1.81 -1.93 0.03
C ASP A 104 -3.29 -2.34 -0.06
N GLY A 105 -4.13 -1.84 0.86
CA GLY A 105 -5.52 -2.28 0.99
C GLY A 105 -5.68 -3.73 1.47
N ASP A 106 -4.58 -4.43 1.71
CA ASP A 106 -4.56 -5.79 2.24
C ASP A 106 -4.78 -5.77 3.76
N LEU A 107 -5.79 -6.53 4.21
CA LEU A 107 -6.07 -6.73 5.64
C LEU A 107 -4.87 -7.32 6.39
N ALA A 108 -3.97 -8.05 5.72
CA ALA A 108 -2.73 -8.50 6.33
C ALA A 108 -1.87 -7.31 6.83
N GLY A 109 -1.92 -6.16 6.15
CA GLY A 109 -1.27 -4.93 6.57
C GLY A 109 -1.85 -4.32 7.85
N MET A 110 -3.07 -4.69 8.26
CA MET A 110 -3.61 -4.25 9.56
C MET A 110 -2.92 -4.95 10.74
N ILE A 111 -2.35 -6.13 10.50
CA ILE A 111 -1.52 -6.82 11.48
C ILE A 111 -0.14 -6.19 11.34
N SER A 112 0.31 -5.42 12.34
CA SER A 112 1.68 -4.93 12.37
C SER A 112 2.63 -6.14 12.29
N ASN A 113 3.13 -6.43 11.10
CA ASN A 113 4.27 -7.30 10.96
C ASN A 113 5.44 -6.51 11.50
N PHE A 114 5.97 -6.92 12.66
CA PHE A 114 7.31 -6.56 13.09
C PHE A 114 8.28 -7.11 12.03
N ARG A 115 8.44 -6.40 10.90
CA ARG A 115 9.54 -6.63 10.00
C ARG A 115 10.71 -5.86 10.60
N THR A 116 11.45 -6.55 11.45
CA THR A 116 12.77 -6.10 11.92
C THR A 116 13.57 -5.68 10.69
N ILE A 117 13.85 -4.38 10.58
CA ILE A 117 14.81 -3.82 9.63
C ILE A 117 16.21 -4.13 10.17
#